data_AF-A0A395D074-F1
#
_entry.id   AF-A0A395D074-F1
#
_cell.length_a   1.000
_cell.length_b   1.000
_cell.length_c   1.000
_cell.angle_alpha   90.00
_cell.angle_beta   90.00
_cell.angle_gamma   90.00
#
_symmetry.space_group_name_H-M   'P 1'
#
loop_
_entity.id
_entity.type
_entity.pdbx_description
1 polymer ?
#
loop_
_entity_poly.entity_id
_entity_poly.type
_entity_poly.pdbx_seq_one_letter_code
_entity_poly.pdbx_strand_id
1 'polypeptide(L)' 'MSRLLAVAAGAAIAAFSSGARADALAGQTEKEPLNLLAIGMFGFFVLLTLGITKWAAKRTTSAAQFYAAGGGITG' A
#
# COMPACT_ATOMS: atom_id res chain seq x y z
N MET A 1 14.69 16.53 15.23
CA MET A 1 15.57 15.69 14.38
C MET A 1 14.78 14.72 13.49
N SER A 2 13.93 13.82 14.01
CA SER A 2 13.29 12.76 13.20
C SER A 2 12.42 13.22 12.03
N ARG A 3 11.76 14.38 12.14
CA ARG A 3 10.94 14.92 11.03
C ARG A 3 11.79 15.44 9.87
N LEU A 4 12.97 15.98 10.18
CA LEU A 4 13.93 16.46 9.17
C LEU A 4 14.60 15.28 8.47
N LEU A 5 14.90 14.20 9.20
CA LEU A 5 15.39 12.95 8.62
C LEU A 5 14.34 12.28 7.71
N ALA A 6 13.07 12.30 8.10
CA ALA A 6 11.97 11.78 7.28
C ALA A 6 11.76 12.58 5.98
N VAL A 7 11.86 13.92 6.05
CA VAL A 7 11.77 14.80 4.87
C VAL A 7 12.98 14.61 3.95
N ALA A 8 14.19 14.49 4.51
CA ALA A 8 15.39 14.23 3.74
C ALA A 8 15.36 12.84 3.06
N ALA A 9 14.84 11.81 3.74
CA ALA A 9 14.65 10.49 3.16
C ALA A 9 13.60 10.50 2.03
N GLY A 10 12.49 11.22 2.20
CA GLY A 10 11.48 11.40 1.15
C GLY A 10 12.04 12.13 -0.07
N ALA A 11 12.85 13.17 0.15
CA ALA A 11 13.53 13.91 -0.92
C ALA A 11 14.58 13.05 -1.65
N ALA A 12 15.30 12.19 -0.94
CA ALA A 12 16.28 11.27 -1.52
C ALA A 12 15.61 10.20 -2.42
N ILE A 13 14.45 9.67 -2.01
CA ILE A 13 13.67 8.72 -2.83
C ILE A 13 13.13 9.40 -4.09
N ALA A 14 12.66 10.66 -3.97
CA ALA A 14 12.21 11.44 -5.12
C ALA A 14 13.36 11.76 -6.10
N ALA A 15 14.56 12.06 -5.59
CA ALA A 15 15.75 12.31 -6.42
C ALA A 15 16.30 11.05 -7.10
N PHE A 16 16.06 9.85 -6.54
CA PHE A 16 16.42 8.57 -7.17
C PHE A 16 15.48 8.16 -8.31
N SER A 17 14.31 8.79 -8.43
CA SER A 17 13.36 8.51 -9.51
C SER A 17 13.72 9.21 -10.83
N SER A 18 14.67 10.15 -10.82
CA SER A 18 15.14 10.85 -12.02
C SER A 18 16.12 9.99 -12.81
N GLY A 19 15.58 9.08 -13.61
CA GLY A 19 16.29 8.50 -14.75
C GLY A 19 16.64 7.01 -14.64
N ALA A 20 15.66 6.16 -14.32
CA ALA A 20 15.74 4.78 -14.78
C ALA A 20 15.65 4.77 -16.32
N ARG A 21 16.80 4.89 -17.00
CA ARG A 21 16.90 4.75 -18.46
C ARG A 21 16.90 3.26 -18.83
N ALA A 22 15.78 2.60 -18.58
CA ALA A 22 15.55 1.23 -19.03
C ALA A 22 15.30 1.14 -20.55
N ASP A 23 15.15 2.28 -21.23
CA ASP A 23 14.94 2.36 -22.68
C ASP A 23 16.12 1.89 -23.55
N ALA A 24 17.34 1.76 -23.01
CA ALA A 24 18.50 1.35 -23.81
C ALA A 24 18.43 -0.11 -24.29
N LEU A 25 17.58 -0.94 -23.68
CA LEU A 25 17.40 -2.36 -24.02
C LEU A 25 15.98 -2.69 -24.52
N ALA A 26 15.04 -1.76 -24.41
CA ALA A 26 13.69 -1.92 -24.91
C ALA A 26 13.64 -1.46 -26.37
N GLY A 27 13.86 -2.38 -27.32
CA GLY A 27 13.59 -2.10 -28.73
C GLY A 27 12.15 -1.59 -28.90
N GLN A 28 11.94 -0.64 -29.82
CA GLN A 28 10.69 0.09 -30.12
C GLN A 28 9.43 -0.52 -29.48
N THR A 29 9.26 -0.30 -28.18
CA THR A 29 8.11 -0.82 -27.45
C THR A 29 7.14 0.34 -27.36
N GLU A 30 6.05 0.27 -28.11
CA GLU A 30 4.97 1.23 -27.92
C GLU A 30 4.45 1.09 -26.48
N LYS A 31 4.39 2.24 -25.79
CA LYS A 31 3.88 2.31 -24.43
C LYS A 31 2.45 1.79 -24.44
N GLU A 32 2.18 0.67 -23.76
CA GLU A 32 0.83 0.15 -23.63
C GLU A 32 -0.08 1.23 -23.03
N PRO A 33 -1.30 1.45 -23.59
CA PRO A 33 -2.25 2.38 -23.02
C PRO A 33 -2.56 2.01 -21.56
N LEU A 34 -2.72 3.02 -20.72
CA LEU A 34 -2.98 2.81 -19.30
C LEU A 34 -4.34 2.10 -19.11
N ASN A 35 -4.31 0.93 -18.46
CA ASN A 35 -5.52 0.21 -18.10
C ASN A 35 -6.18 0.80 -16.84
N LEU A 36 -7.04 1.81 -17.04
CA LEU A 36 -7.74 2.50 -15.96
C LEU A 36 -8.63 1.56 -15.14
N LEU A 37 -9.20 0.54 -15.77
CA LEU A 37 -10.07 -0.44 -15.12
C LEU A 37 -9.28 -1.28 -14.10
N ALA A 38 -8.11 -1.78 -14.50
CA ALA A 38 -7.24 -2.55 -13.61
C ALA A 38 -6.77 -1.72 -12.41
N ILE A 39 -6.37 -0.47 -12.65
CA ILE A 39 -5.96 0.44 -11.57
C ILE A 39 -7.13 0.74 -10.62
N GLY A 40 -8.32 0.99 -11.16
CA GLY A 40 -9.53 1.23 -10.37
C GLY A 40 -9.89 0.04 -9.47
N MET A 41 -9.88 -1.17 -10.02
CA MET A 41 -10.13 -2.40 -9.24
C MET A 41 -9.08 -2.62 -8.16
N PHE A 42 -7.79 -2.43 -8.48
CA PHE A 42 -6.71 -2.53 -7.50
C PHE A 42 -6.92 -1.55 -6.34
N GLY A 43 -7.15 -0.27 -6.66
CA GLY A 43 -7.41 0.77 -5.67
C GLY A 43 -8.64 0.47 -4.82
N PHE A 44 -9.72 -0.05 -5.42
CA PHE A 44 -10.92 -0.47 -4.71
C PHE A 44 -10.63 -1.57 -3.68
N PHE A 45 -9.94 -2.65 -4.08
CA PHE A 45 -9.60 -3.73 -3.16
C PHE A 45 -8.69 -3.25 -2.03
N VAL A 46 -7.69 -2.41 -2.32
CA VAL A 46 -6.81 -1.83 -1.30
C VAL A 46 -7.61 -1.02 -0.28
N LEU A 47 -8.49 -0.12 -0.74
CA LEU A 47 -9.31 0.71 0.15
C LEU A 47 -10.30 -0.13 0.96
N LEU A 48 -10.89 -1.15 0.34
CA LEU A 48 -11.79 -2.09 1.02
C LEU A 48 -11.07 -2.84 2.13
N THR A 49 -9.90 -3.43 1.84
CA THR A 49 -9.09 -4.15 2.82
C THR A 49 -8.70 -3.23 3.97
N LEU A 50 -8.15 -2.04 3.68
CA LEU A 50 -7.77 -1.06 4.71
C LEU A 50 -8.98 -0.61 5.54
N GLY A 51 -10.15 -0.42 4.91
CA GLY A 51 -11.39 -0.08 5.57
C GLY A 51 -11.84 -1.15 6.58
N ILE A 52 -11.84 -2.42 6.16
CA ILE A 52 -12.18 -3.56 7.02
C ILE A 52 -11.16 -3.69 8.15
N THR A 53 -9.86 -3.60 7.86
CA THR A 53 -8.80 -3.68 8.89
C THR A 53 -8.95 -2.56 9.92
N LYS A 54 -9.20 -1.32 9.48
CA LYS A 54 -9.42 -0.19 10.38
C LYS A 54 -10.65 -0.41 11.25
N TRP A 55 -11.75 -0.88 10.68
CA TRP A 55 -12.97 -1.18 11.43
C TRP A 55 -12.74 -2.29 12.46
N ALA A 56 -12.07 -3.38 12.07
CA ALA A 56 -11.75 -4.50 12.94
C ALA A 56 -10.83 -4.06 14.08
N ALA A 57 -9.76 -3.32 13.77
CA ALA A 57 -8.80 -2.82 14.75
C ALA A 57 -9.45 -1.94 15.83
N LYS A 58 -10.48 -1.15 15.46
CA LYS A 58 -11.24 -0.35 16.44
C LYS A 58 -12.07 -1.19 17.42
N ARG A 59 -12.39 -2.45 17.10
CA ARG A 59 -13.17 -3.37 17.95
C ARG A 59 -12.29 -4.28 18.81
N THR A 60 -10.99 -4.38 18.51
CA THR A 60 -10.06 -5.24 19.25
C THR A 60 -9.33 -4.42 20.33
N THR A 61 -9.88 -4.40 21.55
CA THR A 61 -9.36 -3.56 22.64
C THR A 61 -8.71 -4.32 23.80
N SER A 62 -8.79 -5.66 23.83
CA SER A 62 -8.22 -6.49 24.90
C SER A 62 -7.40 -7.67 24.35
N ALA A 63 -6.49 -8.21 25.17
CA ALA A 63 -5.69 -9.38 24.82
C ALA A 63 -6.58 -10.61 24.53
N ALA A 64 -7.69 -10.76 25.26
CA ALA A 64 -8.66 -11.83 25.01
C ALA A 64 -9.32 -11.70 23.61
N GLN A 65 -9.65 -10.48 23.17
CA GLN A 65 -10.16 -10.26 21.81
C GLN A 65 -9.11 -10.57 20.74
N PHE A 66 -7.83 -10.30 21.02
CA PHE A 66 -6.73 -10.51 20.06
C PHE A 66 -6.35 -11.99 19.94
N TYR A 67 -6.23 -12.71 21.07
CA TYR A 67 -5.74 -14.09 21.09
C TYR A 67 -6.85 -15.14 21.03
N ALA A 68 -8.05 -14.85 21.53
CA ALA A 68 -9.16 -15.82 21.60
C ALA A 68 -10.41 -15.35 20.84
N ALA A 69 -10.30 -14.32 20.00
CA ALA A 69 -11.43 -13.71 19.29
C ALA A 69 -12.63 -13.36 20.22
N GLY A 70 -12.36 -13.13 21.50
CA GLY A 70 -13.38 -12.85 22.50
C GLY A 70 -14.21 -14.04 22.97
N GLY A 71 -13.80 -15.27 22.66
CA GLY A 71 -14.59 -16.47 22.94
C GLY A 71 -15.82 -16.63 22.04
N GLY A 72 -15.95 -15.82 20.99
CA GLY A 72 -17.12 -15.82 20.08
C GLY A 72 -17.01 -16.76 18.88
N ILE A 73 -15.90 -17.49 18.72
CA ILE A 73 -15.77 -18.51 17.67
C ILE A 73 -16.36 -19.81 18.20
N THR A 74 -17.59 -20.12 17.80
CA THR A 74 -18.20 -21.43 18.02
C THR A 74 -17.72 -22.40 16.95
N GLY A 75 -17.20 -23.54 17.36
CA GLY A 75 -16.99 -24.71 16.50
C GLY A 75 -18.27 -25.52 16.38
#